data_AF-A0A7C7CY50-F1
#
_entry.id   AF-A0A7C7CY50-F1
#
_cell.length_a   1.000
_cell.length_b   1.000
_cell.length_c   1.000
_cell.angle_alpha   90.00
_cell.angle_beta   90.00
_cell.angle_gamma   90.00
#
_symmetry.space_group_name_H-M   'P 1'
#
loop_
_entity.id
_entity.type
_entity.pdbx_description
1 polymer ?
#
loop_
_entity_poly.entity_id
_entity_poly.type
_entity_poly.pdbx_seq_one_letter_code
_entity_poly.pdbx_strand_id
1 'polypeptide(L)'
;LVEKVIENATNVSYRKSAKNVTDMTCQNISHTAAWNVTQELGERIANEEKKKIEKYYRGELNGKKEVKVLFEEVDGLWINMQGKDRPKGKNRGKREIKLAITYEGCERKNEKMPRYLLHNKRAVAGFMDAEDFKDLRDANIAEEYDVDKIEVKLIGGDGAQWIKQGLEEGVHFQLDRYHISKAVIRNVYDKKEARKILKMLYTGKEDRAIGRIRELMYECGGEEDKVIKLQELESYLENNREGLRLYKEREDINLPGPPEGLYYRNMGTAEHNICDILKLRMKGNKASWSISGANNLAKILAAKASGKLYETIDGLMSSVVPERLAEEFVEVIENTTHKVKKAVKANVYPVRRGGMPFKGCPLTEGMKVVKRFINGDTIIGSM
;
A
#
# COMPACT_ATOMS: atom_id res chain seq x y z
N LEU A 1 14.34 -1.05 16.75
CA LEU A 1 12.99 -1.24 17.35
C LEU A 1 11.90 -0.53 16.55
N VAL A 2 12.03 0.78 16.29
CA VAL A 2 11.07 1.61 15.53
C VAL A 2 10.68 0.97 14.19
N GLU A 3 11.64 0.52 13.40
CA GLU A 3 11.39 -0.19 12.14
C GLU A 3 10.44 -1.38 12.29
N LYS A 4 10.68 -2.26 13.28
CA LYS A 4 9.85 -3.44 13.50
C LYS A 4 8.44 -3.10 13.97
N VAL A 5 8.30 -2.01 14.73
CA VAL A 5 6.99 -1.47 15.12
C VAL A 5 6.21 -1.01 13.90
N ILE A 6 6.82 -0.19 13.04
CA ILE A 6 6.18 0.37 11.85
C ILE A 6 5.86 -0.74 10.85
N GLU A 7 6.82 -1.64 10.58
CA GLU A 7 6.65 -2.78 9.69
C GLU A 7 5.44 -3.63 10.12
N ASN A 8 5.29 -3.94 11.42
CA ASN A 8 4.11 -4.66 11.91
C ASN A 8 2.84 -3.81 11.82
N ALA A 9 2.90 -2.53 12.17
CA ALA A 9 1.75 -1.63 12.15
C ALA A 9 1.16 -1.44 10.75
N THR A 10 1.95 -1.61 9.68
CA THR A 10 1.46 -1.63 8.29
C THR A 10 0.67 -2.88 7.93
N ASN A 11 0.82 -3.99 8.65
CA ASN A 11 0.21 -5.27 8.31
C ASN A 11 -0.96 -5.63 9.23
N VAL A 12 -0.87 -5.30 10.52
CA VAL A 12 -1.82 -5.74 11.55
C VAL A 12 -2.24 -4.60 12.48
N SER A 13 -3.22 -4.86 13.35
CA SER A 13 -3.68 -3.87 14.34
C SER A 13 -2.55 -3.43 15.28
N TYR A 14 -2.64 -2.24 15.87
CA TYR A 14 -1.61 -1.76 16.82
C TYR A 14 -1.43 -2.67 18.03
N ARG A 15 -2.52 -3.28 18.53
CA ARG A 15 -2.45 -4.31 19.60
C ARG A 15 -1.68 -5.54 19.16
N LYS A 16 -1.95 -6.05 17.95
CA LYS A 16 -1.24 -7.21 17.42
C LYS A 16 0.21 -6.88 17.07
N SER A 17 0.47 -5.67 16.60
CA SER A 17 1.81 -5.15 16.33
C SER A 17 2.64 -5.11 17.60
N ALA A 18 2.10 -4.52 18.66
CA ALA A 18 2.75 -4.47 19.96
C ALA A 18 3.05 -5.87 20.52
N LYS A 19 2.09 -6.80 20.41
CA LYS A 19 2.29 -8.20 20.79
C LYS A 19 3.42 -8.85 19.97
N ASN A 20 3.35 -8.77 18.64
CA ASN A 20 4.34 -9.37 17.76
C ASN A 20 5.75 -8.82 18.04
N VAL A 21 5.89 -7.50 18.21
CA VAL A 21 7.19 -6.88 18.52
C VAL A 21 7.69 -7.34 19.89
N THR A 22 6.84 -7.35 20.91
CA THR A 22 7.19 -7.85 22.24
C THR A 22 7.69 -9.30 22.18
N ASP A 23 6.97 -10.16 21.46
CA ASP A 23 7.30 -11.58 21.30
C ASP A 23 8.64 -11.76 20.55
N MET A 24 8.94 -10.91 19.56
CA MET A 24 10.16 -11.01 18.73
C MET A 24 11.40 -10.38 19.34
N THR A 25 11.26 -9.28 20.09
CA THR A 25 12.39 -8.50 20.61
C THR A 25 12.62 -8.65 22.11
N CYS A 26 11.70 -9.33 22.82
CA CYS A 26 11.63 -9.39 24.28
C CYS A 26 11.54 -8.01 24.95
N GLN A 27 11.27 -6.94 24.20
CA GLN A 27 11.03 -5.60 24.71
C GLN A 27 9.53 -5.37 24.75
N ASN A 28 8.98 -5.20 25.95
CA ASN A 28 7.56 -4.86 26.08
C ASN A 28 7.30 -3.52 25.39
N ILE A 29 6.25 -3.49 24.57
CA ILE A 29 5.76 -2.26 23.96
C ILE A 29 4.24 -2.22 24.09
N SER A 30 3.70 -1.06 24.43
CA SER A 30 2.25 -0.88 24.49
C SER A 30 1.66 -0.67 23.09
N HIS A 31 0.38 -0.99 22.91
CA HIS A 31 -0.31 -0.69 21.65
C HIS A 31 -0.42 0.81 21.38
N THR A 32 -0.43 1.64 22.44
CA THR A 32 -0.37 3.10 22.35
C THR A 32 0.98 3.57 21.85
N ALA A 33 2.09 3.00 22.35
CA ALA A 33 3.43 3.32 21.85
C ALA A 33 3.58 2.93 20.36
N ALA A 34 3.07 1.76 19.97
CA ALA A 34 3.05 1.36 18.55
C ALA A 34 2.24 2.34 17.68
N TRP A 35 1.12 2.85 18.21
CA TRP A 35 0.32 3.89 17.55
C TRP A 35 1.07 5.22 17.46
N ASN A 36 1.64 5.72 18.57
CA ASN A 36 2.40 6.97 18.65
C ASN A 36 3.54 7.01 17.63
N VAL A 37 4.36 5.95 17.57
CA VAL A 37 5.46 5.84 16.60
C VAL A 37 4.96 5.88 15.15
N THR A 38 3.81 5.25 14.89
CA THR A 38 3.19 5.28 13.56
C THR A 38 2.66 6.68 13.21
N GLN A 39 2.09 7.39 14.18
CA GLN A 39 1.61 8.75 13.95
C GLN A 39 2.76 9.71 13.70
N GLU A 40 3.80 9.67 14.53
CA GLU A 40 4.99 10.52 14.41
C GLU A 40 5.62 10.40 13.02
N LEU A 41 5.88 9.17 12.55
CA LEU A 41 6.44 8.99 11.20
C LEU A 41 5.50 9.51 10.12
N GLY A 42 4.20 9.21 10.21
CA GLY A 42 3.24 9.64 9.20
C GLY A 42 3.09 11.17 9.13
N GLU A 43 3.19 11.87 10.27
CA GLU A 43 3.21 13.33 10.33
C GLU A 43 4.48 13.91 9.71
N ARG A 44 5.64 13.31 9.99
CA ARG A 44 6.91 13.70 9.33
C ARG A 44 6.83 13.52 7.81
N ILE A 45 6.29 12.39 7.33
CA ILE A 45 6.08 12.17 5.89
C ILE A 45 5.14 13.25 5.32
N ALA A 46 4.01 13.52 5.99
CA ALA A 46 3.06 14.55 5.54
C ALA A 46 3.70 15.94 5.47
N ASN A 47 4.59 16.28 6.40
CA ASN A 47 5.31 17.55 6.38
C ASN A 47 6.34 17.62 5.24
N GLU A 48 7.06 16.54 4.95
CA GLU A 48 7.97 16.49 3.81
C GLU A 48 7.24 16.57 2.46
N GLU A 49 6.07 15.93 2.34
CA GLU A 49 5.22 16.04 1.15
C GLU A 49 4.75 17.49 0.92
N LYS A 50 4.37 18.22 1.98
CA LYS A 50 4.04 19.65 1.86
C LYS A 50 5.22 20.48 1.36
N LYS A 51 6.40 20.30 1.95
CA LYS A 51 7.63 20.97 1.48
C LYS A 51 7.97 20.59 0.04
N LYS A 52 7.69 19.34 -0.36
CA LYS A 52 7.89 18.87 -1.74
C LYS A 52 6.99 19.62 -2.72
N ILE A 53 5.71 19.77 -2.39
CA ILE A 53 4.76 20.56 -3.18
C ILE A 53 5.22 22.02 -3.27
N GLU A 54 5.68 22.62 -2.17
CA GLU A 54 6.22 23.99 -2.19
C GLU A 54 7.44 24.13 -3.12
N LYS A 55 8.36 23.15 -3.09
CA LYS A 55 9.51 23.10 -4.01
C LYS A 55 9.09 22.94 -5.46
N TYR A 56 8.05 22.13 -5.71
CA TYR A 56 7.48 21.94 -7.05
C TYR A 56 6.99 23.28 -7.63
N TYR A 57 6.21 24.03 -6.85
CA TYR A 57 5.72 25.35 -7.26
C TYR A 57 6.83 26.40 -7.44
N ARG A 58 7.97 26.25 -6.77
CA ARG A 58 9.15 27.11 -6.97
C ARG A 58 10.05 26.65 -8.13
N GLY A 59 9.74 25.55 -8.81
CA GLY A 59 10.60 24.99 -9.86
C GLY A 59 11.93 24.43 -9.34
N GLU A 60 11.99 24.03 -8.06
CA GLU A 60 13.21 23.56 -7.41
C GLU A 60 13.41 22.04 -7.51
N LEU A 61 12.40 21.30 -8.00
CA LEU A 61 12.48 19.86 -8.22
C LEU A 61 13.13 19.57 -9.57
N ASN A 62 14.28 18.92 -9.56
CA ASN A 62 15.11 18.65 -10.73
C ASN A 62 15.45 17.16 -10.81
N GLY A 63 14.43 16.35 -11.07
CA GLY A 63 14.59 14.93 -11.36
C GLY A 63 15.50 14.73 -12.58
N LYS A 64 16.28 13.64 -12.56
CA LYS A 64 17.29 13.35 -13.60
C LYS A 64 16.98 12.10 -14.42
N LYS A 65 16.00 11.31 -13.98
CA LYS A 65 15.66 10.06 -14.65
C LYS A 65 14.87 10.36 -15.92
N GLU A 66 15.43 10.01 -17.06
CA GLU A 66 14.77 10.21 -18.35
C GLU A 66 13.94 8.98 -18.70
N VAL A 67 12.64 9.17 -18.96
CA VAL A 67 11.74 8.13 -19.47
C VAL A 67 10.81 8.73 -20.50
N LYS A 68 10.58 8.03 -21.61
CA LYS A 68 9.67 8.50 -22.67
C LYS A 68 8.20 8.26 -22.34
N VAL A 69 7.90 7.18 -21.61
CA VAL A 69 6.54 6.80 -21.23
C VAL A 69 6.46 6.60 -19.73
N LEU A 70 5.47 7.20 -19.11
CA LEU A 70 5.17 7.03 -17.70
C LEU A 70 3.73 6.58 -17.51
N PHE A 71 3.52 5.58 -16.66
CA PHE A 71 2.21 5.10 -16.29
C PHE A 71 1.85 5.56 -14.89
N GLU A 72 0.60 5.89 -14.70
CA GLU A 72 0.05 6.25 -13.41
C GLU A 72 -1.33 5.62 -13.22
N GLU A 73 -1.54 4.92 -12.11
CA GLU A 73 -2.81 4.26 -11.79
C GLU A 73 -3.38 4.89 -10.52
N VAL A 74 -4.60 5.41 -10.61
CA VAL A 74 -5.20 6.30 -9.62
C VAL A 74 -6.58 5.79 -9.22
N ASP A 75 -6.82 5.64 -7.92
CA ASP A 75 -8.11 5.15 -7.39
C ASP A 75 -8.37 5.65 -5.96
N GLY A 76 -9.61 5.53 -5.50
CA GLY A 76 -10.09 5.95 -4.19
C GLY A 76 -10.63 4.81 -3.33
N LEU A 77 -10.30 4.81 -2.03
CA LEU A 77 -10.83 3.86 -1.06
C LEU A 77 -11.71 4.55 -0.01
N TRP A 78 -12.99 4.21 0.01
CA TRP A 78 -13.91 4.70 1.04
C TRP A 78 -13.78 3.93 2.35
N ILE A 79 -13.23 4.53 3.42
CA ILE A 79 -13.03 3.92 4.74
C ILE A 79 -13.97 4.50 5.80
N ASN A 80 -14.29 3.72 6.84
CA ASN A 80 -15.15 4.16 7.94
C ASN A 80 -14.40 5.13 8.87
N MET A 81 -15.08 6.21 9.26
CA MET A 81 -14.55 7.22 10.17
C MET A 81 -15.15 7.08 11.58
N GLN A 82 -14.36 7.47 12.60
CA GLN A 82 -14.77 7.43 14.00
C GLN A 82 -14.91 8.83 14.62
N GLY A 83 -15.70 8.92 15.69
CA GLY A 83 -15.81 10.13 16.52
C GLY A 83 -16.22 11.37 15.72
N LYS A 84 -15.57 12.50 16.02
CA LYS A 84 -15.82 13.81 15.40
C LYS A 84 -15.56 13.84 13.89
N ASP A 85 -14.71 12.94 13.39
CA ASP A 85 -14.32 12.89 11.98
C ASP A 85 -15.36 12.19 11.10
N ARG A 86 -16.38 11.59 11.71
CA ARG A 86 -17.49 10.91 11.03
C ARG A 86 -18.38 11.94 10.32
N PRO A 87 -18.39 11.97 8.96
CA PRO A 87 -19.24 12.91 8.25
C PRO A 87 -20.71 12.59 8.49
N LYS A 88 -21.50 13.65 8.70
CA LYS A 88 -22.96 13.59 8.74
C LYS A 88 -23.51 13.54 7.30
N GLY A 89 -24.60 12.82 7.06
CA GLY A 89 -25.29 12.80 5.76
C GLY A 89 -24.90 11.65 4.81
N LYS A 90 -24.93 11.93 3.50
CA LYS A 90 -24.95 10.92 2.40
C LYS A 90 -23.76 9.96 2.39
N ASN A 91 -22.62 10.37 2.94
CA ASN A 91 -21.39 9.57 2.93
C ASN A 91 -21.39 8.43 3.98
N ARG A 92 -22.50 8.22 4.71
CA ARG A 92 -22.71 7.11 5.68
C ARG A 92 -21.55 6.95 6.68
N GLY A 93 -20.94 8.06 7.09
CA GLY A 93 -19.80 8.06 8.00
C GLY A 93 -18.47 7.60 7.40
N LYS A 94 -18.32 7.61 6.07
CA LYS A 94 -17.10 7.24 5.35
C LYS A 94 -16.44 8.45 4.70
N ARG A 95 -15.13 8.37 4.50
CA ARG A 95 -14.35 9.30 3.68
C ARG A 95 -13.49 8.52 2.69
N GLU A 96 -13.25 9.13 1.53
CA GLU A 96 -12.39 8.58 0.49
C GLU A 96 -10.94 8.94 0.75
N ILE A 97 -10.07 7.93 0.81
CA ILE A 97 -8.63 8.11 0.79
C ILE A 97 -8.13 7.83 -0.63
N LYS A 98 -7.27 8.70 -1.16
CA LYS A 98 -6.76 8.59 -2.53
C LYS A 98 -5.45 7.80 -2.56
N LEU A 99 -5.22 7.10 -3.67
CA LEU A 99 -3.99 6.37 -3.97
C LEU A 99 -3.61 6.62 -5.43
N ALA A 100 -2.34 6.90 -5.68
CA ALA A 100 -1.78 6.95 -7.02
C ALA A 100 -0.48 6.15 -7.05
N ILE A 101 -0.25 5.47 -8.16
CA ILE A 101 0.91 4.59 -8.36
C ILE A 101 1.54 4.90 -9.69
N THR A 102 2.78 5.33 -9.65
CA THR A 102 3.57 5.69 -10.82
C THR A 102 4.58 4.58 -11.12
N TYR A 103 4.75 4.22 -12.39
CA TYR A 103 5.70 3.20 -12.83
C TYR A 103 6.08 3.38 -14.31
N GLU A 104 7.18 2.76 -14.72
CA GLU A 104 7.79 2.97 -16.05
C GLU A 104 7.38 1.89 -17.07
N GLY A 105 6.80 0.80 -16.58
CA GLY A 105 6.43 -0.36 -17.36
C GLY A 105 6.45 -1.61 -16.49
N CYS A 106 6.50 -2.77 -17.12
CA CYS A 106 6.61 -4.04 -16.43
C CYS A 106 7.90 -4.78 -16.76
N GLU A 107 8.57 -5.31 -15.75
CA GLU A 107 9.67 -6.26 -15.91
C GLU A 107 9.18 -7.70 -15.71
N ARG A 108 9.80 -8.64 -16.41
CA ARG A 108 9.45 -10.06 -16.28
C ARG A 108 10.20 -10.67 -15.10
N LYS A 109 9.47 -11.26 -14.15
CA LYS A 109 10.05 -11.82 -12.91
C LYS A 109 10.90 -13.07 -13.15
N ASN A 110 10.51 -13.90 -14.12
CA ASN A 110 11.23 -15.12 -14.47
C ASN A 110 10.96 -15.56 -15.91
N GLU A 111 11.95 -16.21 -16.53
CA GLU A 111 11.81 -16.76 -17.89
C GLU A 111 10.77 -17.88 -17.94
N LYS A 112 10.65 -18.67 -16.86
CA LYS A 112 9.78 -19.86 -16.83
C LYS A 112 8.31 -19.57 -16.55
N MET A 113 7.95 -18.41 -15.96
CA MET A 113 6.55 -18.03 -15.75
C MET A 113 6.29 -16.60 -16.21
N PRO A 114 5.16 -16.33 -16.88
CA PRO A 114 4.84 -14.98 -17.36
C PRO A 114 4.29 -14.11 -16.21
N ARG A 115 5.04 -13.97 -15.11
CA ARG A 115 4.73 -13.01 -14.04
C ARG A 115 5.51 -11.72 -14.29
N TYR A 116 4.83 -10.60 -14.13
CA TYR A 116 5.35 -9.28 -14.40
C TYR A 116 5.24 -8.42 -13.13
N LEU A 117 6.27 -7.64 -12.86
CA LEU A 117 6.31 -6.67 -11.76
C LEU A 117 6.36 -5.27 -12.35
N LEU A 118 5.77 -4.31 -11.65
CA LEU A 118 5.86 -2.90 -12.05
C LEU A 118 7.29 -2.41 -11.79
N HIS A 119 7.95 -1.91 -12.83
CA HIS A 119 9.30 -1.38 -12.73
C HIS A 119 9.28 0.05 -12.17
N ASN A 120 10.20 0.33 -11.24
CA ASN A 120 10.28 1.59 -10.48
C ASN A 120 8.92 2.05 -9.91
N LYS A 121 8.18 1.12 -9.30
CA LYS A 121 6.87 1.40 -8.70
C LYS A 121 7.02 2.39 -7.55
N ARG A 122 6.33 3.53 -7.65
CA ARG A 122 6.17 4.54 -6.59
C ARG A 122 4.70 4.72 -6.27
N ALA A 123 4.38 4.99 -5.01
CA ALA A 123 3.01 5.18 -4.55
C ALA A 123 2.90 6.41 -3.65
N VAL A 124 1.80 7.13 -3.78
CA VAL A 124 1.39 8.22 -2.88
C VAL A 124 -0.05 7.99 -2.44
N ALA A 125 -0.34 8.24 -1.16
CA ALA A 125 -1.68 8.07 -0.62
C ALA A 125 -1.98 9.07 0.49
N GLY A 126 -3.25 9.41 0.67
CA GLY A 126 -3.65 10.30 1.75
C GLY A 126 -5.07 10.84 1.62
N PHE A 127 -5.49 11.52 2.69
CA PHE A 127 -6.67 12.37 2.67
C PHE A 127 -6.26 13.75 2.21
N MET A 128 -6.54 14.04 0.94
CA MET A 128 -6.23 15.29 0.26
C MET A 128 -7.43 15.65 -0.61
N ASP A 129 -7.62 16.91 -0.93
CA ASP A 129 -8.58 17.29 -1.97
C ASP A 129 -8.04 16.89 -3.36
N ALA A 130 -8.70 17.33 -4.43
CA ALA A 130 -8.31 16.92 -5.78
C ALA A 130 -7.01 17.60 -6.22
N GLU A 131 -6.86 18.88 -5.90
CA GLU A 131 -5.77 19.75 -6.34
C GLU A 131 -4.48 19.41 -5.58
N ASP A 132 -4.54 19.37 -4.24
CA ASP A 132 -3.42 18.95 -3.39
C ASP A 132 -2.88 17.56 -3.79
N PHE A 133 -3.78 16.65 -4.17
CA PHE A 133 -3.40 15.29 -4.55
C PHE A 133 -2.75 15.25 -5.94
N LYS A 134 -3.22 16.08 -6.88
CA LYS A 134 -2.57 16.25 -8.18
C LYS A 134 -1.18 16.85 -7.99
N ASP A 135 -1.05 17.90 -7.20
CA ASP A 135 0.22 18.56 -6.92
C ASP A 135 1.23 17.60 -6.30
N LEU A 136 0.77 16.77 -5.35
CA LEU A 136 1.64 15.76 -4.76
C LEU A 136 2.13 14.74 -5.80
N ARG A 137 1.26 14.31 -6.73
CA ARG A 137 1.62 13.37 -7.79
C ARG A 137 2.65 13.99 -8.73
N ASP A 138 2.39 15.20 -9.21
CA ASP A 138 3.28 15.89 -10.15
C ASP A 138 4.61 16.23 -9.48
N ALA A 139 4.60 16.67 -8.21
CA ALA A 139 5.82 16.86 -7.44
C ALA A 139 6.61 15.56 -7.23
N ASN A 140 5.95 14.41 -7.03
CA ASN A 140 6.65 13.12 -6.92
C ASN A 140 7.24 12.64 -8.24
N ILE A 141 6.67 13.06 -9.37
CA ILE A 141 7.23 12.79 -10.70
C ILE A 141 8.44 13.72 -10.92
N ALA A 142 8.27 15.04 -10.74
CA ALA A 142 9.33 16.03 -10.94
C ALA A 142 10.54 15.86 -10.01
N GLU A 143 10.36 15.26 -8.82
CA GLU A 143 11.47 14.92 -7.92
C GLU A 143 12.41 13.86 -8.50
N GLU A 144 11.89 12.93 -9.30
CA GLU A 144 12.64 11.77 -9.78
C GLU A 144 13.03 11.90 -11.26
N TYR A 145 12.07 12.34 -12.07
CA TYR A 145 12.15 12.32 -13.53
C TYR A 145 12.46 13.70 -14.10
N ASP A 146 13.17 13.69 -15.22
CA ASP A 146 13.18 14.84 -16.13
C ASP A 146 11.84 14.87 -16.87
N VAL A 147 10.96 15.79 -16.46
CA VAL A 147 9.58 15.88 -16.97
C VAL A 147 9.56 16.22 -18.46
N ASP A 148 10.54 16.97 -18.95
CA ASP A 148 10.63 17.38 -20.36
C ASP A 148 10.92 16.20 -21.30
N LYS A 149 11.38 15.06 -20.75
CA LYS A 149 11.63 13.83 -21.52
C LYS A 149 10.42 12.91 -21.59
N ILE A 150 9.38 13.18 -20.81
CA ILE A 150 8.16 12.36 -20.79
C ILE A 150 7.30 12.75 -22.00
N GLU A 151 7.37 11.95 -23.06
CA GLU A 151 6.57 12.14 -24.27
C GLU A 151 5.11 11.71 -24.07
N VAL A 152 4.88 10.64 -23.31
CA VAL A 152 3.54 10.09 -23.05
C VAL A 152 3.36 9.74 -21.58
N LYS A 153 2.38 10.36 -20.92
CA LYS A 153 1.90 9.99 -19.57
C LYS A 153 0.52 9.35 -19.67
N LEU A 154 0.40 8.10 -19.25
CA LEU A 154 -0.85 7.35 -19.24
C LEU A 154 -1.44 7.31 -17.83
N ILE A 155 -2.64 7.86 -17.65
CA ILE A 155 -3.34 7.87 -16.36
C ILE A 155 -4.52 6.90 -16.42
N GLY A 156 -4.45 5.83 -15.64
CA GLY A 156 -5.51 4.86 -15.42
C GLY A 156 -6.33 5.18 -14.18
N GLY A 157 -7.65 5.03 -14.23
CA GLY A 157 -8.48 5.21 -13.04
C GLY A 157 -9.96 4.89 -13.24
N ASP A 158 -10.77 5.22 -12.24
CA ASP A 158 -12.20 4.89 -12.20
C ASP A 158 -13.11 5.86 -12.97
N GLY A 159 -12.53 6.95 -13.50
CA GLY A 159 -13.27 7.99 -14.22
C GLY A 159 -13.84 9.08 -13.31
N ALA A 160 -13.45 9.15 -12.04
CA ALA A 160 -13.80 10.27 -11.18
C ALA A 160 -13.26 11.59 -11.76
N GLN A 161 -14.06 12.66 -11.64
CA GLN A 161 -13.73 13.96 -12.25
C GLN A 161 -12.36 14.48 -11.82
N TRP A 162 -11.97 14.28 -10.56
CA TRP A 162 -10.68 14.72 -10.02
C TRP A 162 -9.48 14.00 -10.66
N ILE A 163 -9.65 12.81 -11.25
CA ILE A 163 -8.57 12.10 -11.97
C ILE A 163 -8.27 12.78 -13.31
N LYS A 164 -9.30 13.36 -13.93
CA LYS A 164 -9.23 14.02 -15.24
C LYS A 164 -8.84 15.49 -15.18
N GLN A 165 -8.60 16.03 -13.99
CA GLN A 165 -8.17 17.42 -13.83
C GLN A 165 -6.72 17.57 -14.29
N GLY A 166 -6.46 18.56 -15.15
CA GLY A 166 -5.12 18.85 -15.67
C GLY A 166 -4.59 17.80 -16.64
N LEU A 167 -5.47 17.27 -17.51
CA LEU A 167 -5.01 16.60 -18.73
C LEU A 167 -4.45 17.66 -19.67
N GLU A 168 -3.15 17.58 -19.92
CA GLU A 168 -2.38 18.46 -20.79
C GLU A 168 -1.90 17.67 -22.02
N GLU A 169 -1.19 18.33 -22.93
CA GLU A 169 -0.59 17.65 -24.09
C GLU A 169 0.36 16.52 -23.64
N GLY A 170 0.27 15.37 -24.29
CA GLY A 170 1.03 14.16 -23.93
C GLY A 170 0.46 13.37 -22.72
N VAL A 171 -0.58 13.87 -22.05
CA VAL A 171 -1.24 13.16 -20.94
C VAL A 171 -2.56 12.54 -21.40
N HIS A 172 -2.65 11.20 -21.37
CA HIS A 172 -3.84 10.49 -21.84
C HIS A 172 -4.49 9.67 -20.73
N PHE A 173 -5.80 9.83 -20.58
CA PHE A 173 -6.61 9.06 -19.65
C PHE A 173 -7.08 7.73 -20.26
N GLN A 174 -7.07 6.67 -19.45
CA GLN A 174 -7.71 5.39 -19.75
C GLN A 174 -8.59 4.95 -18.57
N LEU A 175 -9.83 4.56 -18.87
CA LEU A 175 -10.72 4.00 -17.88
C LEU A 175 -10.32 2.57 -17.52
N ASP A 176 -10.28 2.26 -16.22
CA ASP A 176 -9.96 0.90 -15.77
C ASP A 176 -11.06 -0.09 -16.20
N ARG A 177 -10.65 -1.15 -16.90
CA ARG A 177 -11.52 -2.24 -17.35
C ARG A 177 -12.28 -2.93 -16.21
N TYR A 178 -11.72 -2.96 -15.01
CA TYR A 178 -12.43 -3.46 -13.84
C TYR A 178 -13.64 -2.58 -13.49
N HIS A 179 -13.49 -1.25 -13.54
CA HIS A 179 -14.59 -0.32 -13.27
C HIS A 179 -15.64 -0.35 -14.37
N ILE A 180 -15.23 -0.48 -15.64
CA ILE A 180 -16.14 -0.76 -16.76
C ILE A 180 -16.95 -2.03 -16.49
N SER A 181 -16.28 -3.14 -16.19
CA SER A 181 -16.92 -4.42 -15.88
C SER A 181 -17.93 -4.28 -14.76
N LYS A 182 -17.51 -3.66 -13.66
CA LYS A 182 -18.31 -3.47 -12.46
C LYS A 182 -19.54 -2.61 -12.73
N ALA A 183 -19.40 -1.52 -13.50
CA ALA A 183 -20.51 -0.66 -13.89
C ALA A 183 -21.53 -1.42 -14.74
N VAL A 184 -21.08 -2.12 -15.79
CA VAL A 184 -21.96 -2.91 -16.67
C VAL A 184 -22.67 -4.01 -15.89
N ILE A 185 -21.95 -4.80 -15.08
CA ILE A 185 -22.52 -5.91 -14.30
C ILE A 185 -23.54 -5.41 -13.26
N ARG A 186 -23.32 -4.24 -12.68
CA ARG A 186 -24.22 -3.67 -11.67
C ARG A 186 -25.50 -3.11 -12.27
N ASN A 187 -25.42 -2.54 -13.47
CA ASN A 187 -26.50 -1.74 -14.05
C ASN A 187 -27.31 -2.51 -15.11
N VAL A 188 -26.72 -3.50 -15.77
CA VAL A 188 -27.44 -4.36 -16.74
C VAL A 188 -28.03 -5.56 -16.02
N TYR A 189 -29.36 -5.64 -16.02
CA TYR A 189 -30.12 -6.67 -15.29
C TYR A 189 -29.94 -8.09 -15.88
N ASP A 190 -29.84 -8.21 -17.21
CA ASP A 190 -29.61 -9.49 -17.89
C ASP A 190 -28.12 -9.79 -18.01
N LYS A 191 -27.68 -10.90 -17.40
CA LYS A 191 -26.28 -11.34 -17.40
C LYS A 191 -25.75 -11.69 -18.81
N LYS A 192 -26.59 -12.18 -19.72
CA LYS A 192 -26.21 -12.46 -21.11
C LYS A 192 -25.98 -11.15 -21.86
N GLU A 193 -26.88 -10.18 -21.69
CA GLU A 193 -26.72 -8.85 -22.30
C GLU A 193 -25.49 -8.11 -21.75
N ALA A 194 -25.26 -8.17 -20.43
CA ALA A 194 -24.06 -7.61 -19.81
C ALA A 194 -22.77 -8.17 -20.44
N ARG A 195 -22.71 -9.49 -20.71
CA ARG A 195 -21.57 -10.11 -21.39
C ARG A 195 -21.41 -9.65 -22.84
N LYS A 196 -22.51 -9.47 -23.58
CA LYS A 196 -22.47 -8.96 -24.95
C LYS A 196 -21.94 -7.52 -24.98
N ILE A 197 -22.43 -6.67 -24.09
CA ILE A 197 -21.98 -5.27 -23.92
C ILE A 197 -20.49 -5.23 -23.58
N LEU A 198 -20.04 -6.03 -22.61
CA LEU A 198 -18.61 -6.10 -22.26
C LEU A 198 -17.75 -6.58 -23.42
N LYS A 199 -18.21 -7.57 -24.19
CA LYS A 199 -17.49 -8.03 -25.40
C LYS A 199 -17.37 -6.90 -26.42
N MET A 200 -18.42 -6.10 -26.62
CA MET A 200 -18.37 -4.95 -27.52
C MET A 200 -17.36 -3.90 -27.04
N LEU A 201 -17.41 -3.52 -25.76
CA LEU A 201 -16.47 -2.56 -25.16
C LEU A 201 -15.01 -3.06 -25.27
N TYR A 202 -14.75 -4.34 -25.05
CA TYR A 202 -13.39 -4.91 -25.13
C TYR A 202 -12.87 -5.15 -26.53
N THR A 203 -13.70 -4.97 -27.56
CA THR A 203 -13.31 -5.14 -28.96
C THR A 203 -13.37 -3.83 -29.75
N GLY A 204 -13.33 -2.68 -29.06
CA GLY A 204 -13.35 -1.35 -29.68
C GLY A 204 -14.67 -1.02 -30.38
N LYS A 205 -15.79 -1.58 -29.89
CA LYS A 205 -17.15 -1.33 -30.40
C LYS A 205 -17.98 -0.55 -29.40
N GLU A 206 -17.40 0.48 -28.80
CA GLU A 206 -18.00 1.37 -27.81
C GLU A 206 -19.35 1.93 -28.26
N ASP A 207 -19.44 2.45 -29.49
CA ASP A 207 -20.68 3.04 -30.01
C ASP A 207 -21.83 2.02 -30.10
N ARG A 208 -21.50 0.79 -30.50
CA ARG A 208 -22.49 -0.30 -30.55
C ARG A 208 -22.89 -0.74 -29.15
N ALA A 209 -21.95 -0.75 -28.20
CA ALA A 209 -22.24 -1.07 -26.81
C ALA A 209 -23.21 -0.04 -26.20
N ILE A 210 -22.94 1.25 -26.40
CA ILE A 210 -23.79 2.35 -25.93
C ILE A 210 -25.16 2.30 -26.64
N GLY A 211 -25.19 2.07 -27.96
CA GLY A 211 -26.43 1.85 -28.70
C GLY A 211 -27.26 0.70 -28.13
N ARG A 212 -26.63 -0.44 -27.81
CA ARG A 212 -27.32 -1.57 -27.18
C ARG A 212 -27.87 -1.23 -25.80
N ILE A 213 -27.17 -0.42 -25.01
CA ILE A 213 -27.66 0.04 -23.70
C ILE A 213 -28.94 0.89 -23.89
N ARG A 214 -28.97 1.79 -24.87
CA ARG A 214 -30.16 2.59 -25.23
C ARG A 214 -31.34 1.70 -25.63
N GLU A 215 -31.11 0.70 -26.47
CA GLU A 215 -32.14 -0.29 -26.86
C GLU A 215 -32.73 -1.01 -25.65
N LEU A 216 -31.89 -1.45 -24.70
CA LEU A 216 -32.33 -2.12 -23.48
C LEU A 216 -33.24 -1.25 -22.60
N MET A 217 -33.10 0.08 -22.65
CA MET A 217 -34.00 0.98 -21.93
C MET A 217 -35.44 0.92 -22.46
N TYR A 218 -35.61 0.66 -23.76
CA TYR A 218 -36.93 0.48 -24.37
C TYR A 218 -37.45 -0.95 -24.15
N GLU A 219 -36.58 -1.95 -24.23
CA GLU A 219 -36.93 -3.38 -24.08
C GLU A 219 -37.34 -3.75 -22.65
N CYS A 220 -36.94 -2.98 -21.63
CA CYS A 220 -37.29 -3.27 -20.24
C CYS A 220 -38.73 -2.89 -19.84
N GLY A 221 -39.59 -2.52 -20.81
CA GLY A 221 -41.02 -2.30 -20.59
C GLY A 221 -41.36 -1.11 -19.69
N GLY A 222 -40.45 -0.14 -19.55
CA GLY A 222 -40.67 1.07 -18.76
C GLY A 222 -40.50 0.91 -17.24
N GLU A 223 -39.88 -0.19 -16.75
CA GLU A 223 -39.55 -0.33 -15.33
C GLU A 223 -38.52 0.73 -14.91
N GLU A 224 -38.98 1.73 -14.15
CA GLU A 224 -38.23 2.94 -13.79
C GLU A 224 -36.83 2.63 -13.23
N ASP A 225 -36.73 1.71 -12.28
CA ASP A 225 -35.45 1.31 -11.65
C ASP A 225 -34.44 0.74 -12.66
N LYS A 226 -34.90 0.02 -13.70
CA LYS A 226 -34.03 -0.55 -14.74
C LYS A 226 -33.57 0.54 -15.70
N VAL A 227 -34.49 1.43 -16.11
CA VAL A 227 -34.17 2.56 -16.98
C VAL A 227 -33.14 3.47 -16.30
N ILE A 228 -33.35 3.84 -15.04
CA ILE A 228 -32.41 4.68 -14.28
C ILE A 228 -31.01 4.06 -14.25
N LYS A 229 -30.89 2.77 -13.94
CA LYS A 229 -29.57 2.09 -13.91
C LYS A 229 -28.88 2.09 -15.28
N LEU A 230 -29.64 1.86 -16.35
CA LEU A 230 -29.09 1.89 -17.71
C LEU A 230 -28.68 3.32 -18.10
N GLN A 231 -29.44 4.35 -17.72
CA GLN A 231 -29.09 5.76 -17.92
C GLN A 231 -27.83 6.15 -17.14
N GLU A 232 -27.69 5.68 -15.90
CA GLU A 232 -26.47 5.86 -15.10
C GLU A 232 -25.26 5.20 -15.80
N LEU A 233 -25.44 4.00 -16.37
CA LEU A 233 -24.39 3.32 -17.12
C LEU A 233 -24.02 4.07 -18.41
N GLU A 234 -25.00 4.47 -19.20
CA GLU A 234 -24.78 5.26 -20.41
C GLU A 234 -24.03 6.54 -20.10
N SER A 235 -24.53 7.32 -19.13
CA SER A 235 -23.90 8.57 -18.70
C SER A 235 -22.47 8.35 -18.24
N TYR A 236 -22.21 7.28 -17.47
CA TYR A 236 -20.86 6.94 -17.04
C TYR A 236 -19.92 6.62 -18.21
N LEU A 237 -20.38 5.85 -19.20
CA LEU A 237 -19.57 5.49 -20.37
C LEU A 237 -19.32 6.71 -21.29
N GLU A 238 -20.35 7.52 -21.55
CA GLU A 238 -20.24 8.73 -22.38
C GLU A 238 -19.32 9.78 -21.72
N ASN A 239 -19.46 10.01 -20.41
CA ASN A 239 -18.56 10.90 -19.67
C ASN A 239 -17.10 10.42 -19.65
N ASN A 240 -16.85 9.16 -20.00
CA ASN A 240 -15.53 8.54 -20.03
C ASN A 240 -15.13 8.03 -21.41
N ARG A 241 -15.76 8.52 -22.48
CA ARG A 241 -15.64 7.96 -23.83
C ARG A 241 -14.19 7.90 -24.33
N GLU A 242 -13.42 8.96 -24.09
CA GLU A 242 -11.99 9.06 -24.42
C GLU A 242 -11.14 7.93 -23.80
N GLY A 243 -11.54 7.41 -22.64
CA GLY A 243 -10.81 6.41 -21.89
C GLY A 243 -11.32 4.98 -22.08
N LEU A 244 -12.39 4.76 -22.85
CA LEU A 244 -12.96 3.42 -23.06
C LEU A 244 -12.05 2.53 -23.90
N ARG A 245 -11.44 3.12 -24.94
CA ARG A 245 -10.51 2.42 -25.82
C ARG A 245 -9.15 2.28 -25.14
N LEU A 246 -8.51 1.13 -25.34
CA LEU A 246 -7.17 0.92 -24.80
C LEU A 246 -6.18 1.91 -25.39
N TYR A 247 -5.23 2.38 -24.58
CA TYR A 247 -4.17 3.27 -25.03
C TYR A 247 -3.37 2.72 -26.21
N LYS A 248 -3.24 1.39 -26.31
CA LYS A 248 -2.55 0.70 -27.41
C LYS A 248 -3.31 0.66 -28.73
N GLU A 249 -4.62 0.88 -28.67
CA GLU A 249 -5.54 0.82 -29.81
C GLU A 249 -5.96 2.23 -30.27
N ARG A 250 -5.37 3.26 -29.67
CA ARG A 250 -5.66 4.67 -29.91
C ARG A 250 -4.68 5.23 -30.92
N GLU A 251 -5.20 5.75 -32.02
CA GLU A 251 -4.40 6.37 -33.10
C GLU A 251 -3.84 7.72 -32.70
N ASP A 252 -4.46 8.40 -31.72
CA ASP A 252 -4.04 9.70 -31.21
C ASP A 252 -2.84 9.62 -30.24
N ILE A 253 -2.40 8.40 -29.88
CA ILE A 253 -1.26 8.18 -28.99
C ILE A 253 -0.09 7.64 -29.80
N ASN A 254 0.90 8.49 -30.08
CA ASN A 254 2.18 8.04 -30.61
C ASN A 254 3.02 7.43 -29.48
N LEU A 255 2.86 6.14 -29.22
CA LEU A 255 3.51 5.45 -28.10
C LEU A 255 4.95 5.05 -28.46
N PRO A 256 5.98 5.60 -27.79
CA PRO A 256 7.36 5.15 -27.92
C PRO A 256 7.53 3.66 -27.58
N GLY A 257 8.57 3.03 -28.09
CA GLY A 257 8.92 1.65 -27.72
C GLY A 257 9.41 1.56 -26.25
N PRO A 258 9.13 0.45 -25.54
CA PRO A 258 9.64 0.28 -24.19
C PRO A 258 11.17 0.19 -24.17
N PRO A 259 11.83 0.69 -23.11
CA PRO A 259 13.26 0.46 -22.87
C PRO A 259 13.60 -1.03 -22.81
N GLU A 260 14.88 -1.36 -23.01
CA GLU A 260 15.36 -2.73 -22.94
C GLU A 260 15.00 -3.40 -21.60
N GLY A 261 14.47 -4.62 -21.68
CA GLY A 261 14.03 -5.39 -20.50
C GLY A 261 12.64 -5.03 -19.95
N LEU A 262 12.02 -3.95 -20.43
CA LEU A 262 10.67 -3.53 -20.03
C LEU A 262 9.61 -3.85 -21.07
N TYR A 263 8.37 -3.99 -20.59
CA TYR A 263 7.21 -4.26 -21.40
C TYR A 263 6.07 -3.33 -21.03
N TYR A 264 5.43 -2.72 -22.02
CA TYR A 264 4.19 -2.00 -21.83
C TYR A 264 3.03 -2.98 -21.86
N ARG A 265 2.48 -3.29 -20.69
CA ARG A 265 1.28 -4.13 -20.53
C ARG A 265 0.02 -3.27 -20.44
N ASN A 266 -1.14 -3.90 -20.57
CA ASN A 266 -2.41 -3.19 -20.34
C ASN A 266 -2.45 -2.69 -18.90
N MET A 267 -2.99 -1.49 -18.72
CA MET A 267 -3.33 -0.93 -17.40
C MET A 267 -4.48 -1.72 -16.76
N GLY A 268 -4.87 -1.34 -15.54
CA GLY A 268 -5.86 -2.03 -14.71
C GLY A 268 -5.23 -2.74 -13.52
N THR A 269 -4.12 -2.20 -13.01
CA THR A 269 -3.49 -2.69 -11.77
C THR A 269 -4.00 -1.96 -10.53
N ALA A 270 -4.82 -0.92 -10.70
CA ALA A 270 -5.35 -0.09 -9.63
C ALA A 270 -6.08 -0.90 -8.54
N GLU A 271 -7.07 -1.75 -8.88
CA GLU A 271 -7.83 -2.53 -7.86
C GLU A 271 -6.92 -3.48 -7.07
N HIS A 272 -5.94 -4.12 -7.71
CA HIS A 272 -5.00 -4.99 -7.00
C HIS A 272 -4.14 -4.19 -6.03
N ASN A 273 -3.59 -3.07 -6.50
CA ASN A 273 -2.74 -2.25 -5.65
C ASN A 273 -3.51 -1.55 -4.53
N ILE A 274 -4.72 -1.03 -4.77
CA ILE A 274 -5.53 -0.43 -3.69
C ILE A 274 -5.94 -1.48 -2.66
N CYS A 275 -6.17 -2.71 -3.11
CA CYS A 275 -6.40 -3.83 -2.22
C CYS A 275 -5.19 -4.07 -1.31
N ASP A 276 -4.03 -4.28 -1.91
CA ASP A 276 -2.81 -4.69 -1.21
C ASP A 276 -2.22 -3.58 -0.33
N ILE A 277 -2.22 -2.34 -0.83
CA ILE A 277 -1.61 -1.20 -0.14
C ILE A 277 -2.53 -0.70 0.96
N LEU A 278 -3.83 -0.50 0.70
CA LEU A 278 -4.74 0.18 1.63
C LEU A 278 -5.82 -0.74 2.21
N LYS A 279 -6.60 -1.43 1.36
CA LYS A 279 -7.83 -2.14 1.76
C LYS A 279 -7.58 -3.18 2.84
N LEU A 280 -6.56 -4.04 2.67
CA LEU A 280 -6.24 -5.12 3.62
C LEU A 280 -6.00 -4.56 5.03
N ARG A 281 -5.24 -3.47 5.13
CA ARG A 281 -4.89 -2.87 6.41
C ARG A 281 -5.97 -1.94 6.99
N MET A 282 -6.64 -1.17 6.14
CA MET A 282 -7.54 -0.09 6.55
C MET A 282 -9.00 -0.50 6.65
N LYS A 283 -9.46 -1.50 5.88
CA LYS A 283 -10.82 -2.07 6.01
C LYS A 283 -10.87 -3.37 6.80
N GLY A 284 -9.74 -4.01 7.05
CA GLY A 284 -9.66 -5.20 7.89
C GLY A 284 -10.22 -4.96 9.30
N ASN A 285 -10.76 -6.01 9.91
CA ASN A 285 -11.21 -6.03 11.31
C ASN A 285 -12.28 -4.97 11.68
N LYS A 286 -13.11 -4.53 10.73
CA LYS A 286 -14.14 -3.50 10.95
C LYS A 286 -13.55 -2.20 11.54
N ALA A 287 -12.31 -1.88 11.18
CA ALA A 287 -11.62 -0.69 11.67
C ALA A 287 -12.38 0.60 11.29
N SER A 288 -12.29 1.59 12.17
CA SER A 288 -12.72 2.96 11.92
C SER A 288 -11.58 3.90 12.32
N TRP A 289 -11.45 5.02 11.62
CA TRP A 289 -10.26 5.84 11.67
C TRP A 289 -10.58 7.29 11.99
N SER A 290 -9.66 7.99 12.68
CA SER A 290 -9.60 9.45 12.61
C SER A 290 -8.98 9.87 11.27
N ILE A 291 -9.19 11.12 10.85
CA ILE A 291 -8.61 11.64 9.60
C ILE A 291 -7.08 11.56 9.68
N SER A 292 -6.48 12.13 10.73
CA SER A 292 -5.03 12.08 10.93
C SER A 292 -4.50 10.66 11.00
N GLY A 293 -5.15 9.80 11.78
CA GLY A 293 -4.75 8.41 12.00
C GLY A 293 -4.71 7.58 10.72
N ALA A 294 -5.70 7.73 9.85
CA ALA A 294 -5.73 7.06 8.56
C ALA A 294 -4.78 7.70 7.54
N ASN A 295 -4.68 9.04 7.52
CA ASN A 295 -3.76 9.75 6.62
C ASN A 295 -2.30 9.36 6.87
N ASN A 296 -1.87 9.41 8.13
CA ASN A 296 -0.51 9.07 8.56
C ASN A 296 -0.17 7.62 8.20
N LEU A 297 -1.08 6.68 8.49
CA LEU A 297 -0.85 5.27 8.14
C LEU A 297 -0.81 5.04 6.62
N ALA A 298 -1.67 5.71 5.85
CA ALA A 298 -1.71 5.55 4.40
C ALA A 298 -0.43 6.03 3.72
N LYS A 299 0.17 7.12 4.20
CA LYS A 299 1.47 7.62 3.74
C LYS A 299 2.59 6.61 3.99
N ILE A 300 2.59 5.98 5.17
CA ILE A 300 3.54 4.90 5.49
C ILE A 300 3.30 3.68 4.60
N LEU A 301 2.04 3.30 4.35
CA LEU A 301 1.68 2.20 3.45
C LEU A 301 2.15 2.48 2.01
N ALA A 302 2.03 3.72 1.54
CA ALA A 302 2.52 4.16 0.24
C ALA A 302 4.06 4.13 0.17
N ALA A 303 4.76 4.60 1.20
CA ALA A 303 6.22 4.49 1.30
C ALA A 303 6.69 3.02 1.25
N LYS A 304 5.99 2.13 1.97
CA LYS A 304 6.24 0.68 1.91
C LYS A 304 5.99 0.09 0.53
N ALA A 305 4.89 0.47 -0.12
CA ALA A 305 4.56 0.00 -1.46
C ALA A 305 5.55 0.49 -2.53
N SER A 306 6.24 1.60 -2.25
CA SER A 306 7.32 2.16 -3.07
C SER A 306 8.69 1.52 -2.80
N GLY A 307 8.79 0.59 -1.84
CA GLY A 307 10.08 0.02 -1.42
C GLY A 307 10.95 0.94 -0.57
N LYS A 308 10.46 2.14 -0.18
CA LYS A 308 11.24 3.20 0.49
C LYS A 308 11.01 3.27 2.00
N LEU A 309 10.36 2.27 2.60
CA LEU A 309 9.96 2.35 4.02
C LEU A 309 11.15 2.55 4.96
N TYR A 310 12.20 1.73 4.83
CA TYR A 310 13.38 1.81 5.70
C TYR A 310 14.16 3.10 5.50
N GLU A 311 14.40 3.51 4.24
CA GLU A 311 15.01 4.80 3.91
C GLU A 311 14.23 5.98 4.51
N THR A 312 12.90 5.92 4.47
CA THR A 312 12.02 6.95 5.05
C THR A 312 12.11 6.96 6.58
N ILE A 313 12.19 5.80 7.21
CA ILE A 313 12.37 5.68 8.67
C ILE A 313 13.73 6.25 9.07
N ASP A 314 14.80 5.86 8.39
CA ASP A 314 16.15 6.32 8.70
C ASP A 314 16.28 7.82 8.47
N GLY A 315 15.81 8.34 7.34
CA GLY A 315 15.89 9.76 7.03
C GLY A 315 15.08 10.65 7.97
N LEU A 316 13.89 10.19 8.39
CA LEU A 316 12.96 11.01 9.16
C LEU A 316 13.01 10.77 10.66
N MET A 317 13.41 9.59 11.14
CA MET A 317 13.39 9.25 12.57
C MET A 317 14.78 9.21 13.20
N SER A 318 15.87 9.06 12.43
CA SER A 318 17.23 8.98 13.00
C SER A 318 17.70 10.29 13.64
N SER A 319 17.16 11.43 13.22
CA SER A 319 17.57 12.76 13.69
C SER A 319 16.98 13.13 15.05
N VAL A 320 15.88 12.50 15.48
CA VAL A 320 15.22 12.77 16.76
C VAL A 320 14.39 11.54 17.12
N VAL A 321 14.90 10.64 17.97
CA VAL A 321 14.00 9.90 18.86
C VAL A 321 13.55 10.95 19.89
N PRO A 322 12.29 11.41 19.88
CA PRO A 322 11.83 12.37 20.87
C PRO A 322 12.08 11.78 22.25
N GLU A 323 12.66 12.56 23.18
CA GLU A 323 12.91 12.14 24.57
C GLU A 323 11.66 11.49 25.18
N ARG A 324 10.48 12.01 24.86
CA ARG A 324 9.19 11.44 25.26
C ARG A 324 8.98 9.98 24.82
N LEU A 325 9.38 9.60 23.60
CA LEU A 325 9.30 8.21 23.15
C LEU A 325 10.39 7.37 23.82
N ALA A 326 11.58 7.92 24.04
CA ALA A 326 12.63 7.24 24.80
C ALA A 326 12.20 6.96 26.25
N GLU A 327 11.55 7.90 26.93
CA GLU A 327 10.99 7.74 28.28
C GLU A 327 9.91 6.65 28.34
N GLU A 328 8.96 6.63 27.38
CA GLU A 328 7.95 5.56 27.30
C GLU A 328 8.60 4.18 27.06
N PHE A 329 9.70 4.10 26.31
CA PHE A 329 10.45 2.86 26.13
C PHE A 329 11.28 2.48 27.37
N VAL A 330 11.92 3.44 28.03
CA VAL A 330 12.75 3.24 29.24
C VAL A 330 11.86 2.79 30.41
N GLU A 331 10.73 3.46 30.65
CA GLU A 331 9.81 3.11 31.73
C GLU A 331 9.28 1.68 31.56
N VAL A 332 9.02 1.25 30.32
CA VAL A 332 8.58 -0.11 30.03
C VAL A 332 9.73 -1.11 30.20
N ILE A 333 10.96 -0.78 29.82
CA ILE A 333 12.15 -1.63 30.06
C ILE A 333 12.41 -1.77 31.56
N GLU A 334 12.34 -0.68 32.33
CA GLU A 334 12.51 -0.69 33.78
C GLU A 334 11.41 -1.50 34.47
N ASN A 335 10.15 -1.30 34.10
CA ASN A 335 9.04 -2.10 34.62
C ASN A 335 9.15 -3.59 34.24
N THR A 336 9.70 -3.90 33.07
CA THR A 336 9.93 -5.27 32.62
C THR A 336 11.07 -5.92 33.40
N THR A 337 12.20 -5.23 33.58
CA THR A 337 13.30 -5.71 34.42
C THR A 337 12.88 -5.87 35.88
N HIS A 338 12.02 -4.99 36.39
CA HIS A 338 11.43 -5.12 37.74
C HIS A 338 10.49 -6.32 37.83
N LYS A 339 9.63 -6.56 36.83
CA LYS A 339 8.78 -7.76 36.76
C LYS A 339 9.57 -9.05 36.64
N VAL A 340 10.64 -9.08 35.84
CA VAL A 340 11.55 -10.22 35.71
C VAL A 340 12.26 -10.48 37.04
N LYS A 341 12.80 -9.45 37.71
CA LYS A 341 13.39 -9.58 39.05
C LYS A 341 12.37 -10.08 40.10
N LYS A 342 11.10 -9.67 39.99
CA LYS A 342 10.01 -10.11 40.88
C LYS A 342 9.55 -11.55 40.57
N ALA A 343 9.56 -11.96 39.31
CA ALA A 343 9.26 -13.33 38.87
C ALA A 343 10.39 -14.31 39.27
N VAL A 344 11.66 -13.88 39.21
CA VAL A 344 12.79 -14.67 39.76
C VAL A 344 12.66 -14.88 41.28
N LYS A 345 12.01 -13.95 42.00
CA LYS A 345 11.72 -14.10 43.44
C LYS A 345 10.51 -14.98 43.75
N ALA A 346 9.62 -15.25 42.80
CA ALA A 346 8.41 -16.04 43.03
C ALA A 346 8.53 -17.42 42.35
N ASN A 347 8.75 -18.44 43.18
CA ASN A 347 8.76 -19.88 42.83
C ASN A 347 9.88 -20.37 41.91
N VAL A 348 11.13 -20.21 42.36
CA VAL A 348 12.15 -21.20 42.02
C VAL A 348 11.86 -22.46 42.85
N TYR A 349 11.24 -23.47 42.24
CA TYR A 349 11.30 -24.83 42.81
C TYR A 349 12.78 -25.19 42.98
N PRO A 350 13.22 -25.71 44.14
CA PRO A 350 14.60 -26.14 44.29
C PRO A 350 14.85 -27.26 43.29
N VAL A 351 15.52 -26.92 42.19
CA VAL A 351 16.07 -27.92 41.27
C VAL A 351 17.02 -28.76 42.12
N ARG A 352 16.68 -30.04 42.34
CA ARG A 352 17.61 -30.97 42.98
C ARG A 352 18.86 -31.01 42.09
N ARG A 353 19.92 -30.33 42.53
CA ARG A 353 21.24 -30.48 41.92
C ARG A 353 21.68 -31.91 42.17
N GLY A 354 21.58 -32.75 41.14
CA GLY A 354 22.19 -34.08 41.17
C GLY A 354 23.68 -33.93 41.45
N GLY A 355 24.22 -34.78 42.33
CA GLY A 355 25.66 -34.82 42.58
C GLY A 355 26.43 -35.16 41.29
N MET A 356 27.69 -34.76 41.23
CA MET A 356 28.57 -35.07 40.10
C MET A 356 28.58 -36.59 39.84
N PRO A 357 28.38 -37.07 38.60
CA PRO A 357 28.37 -38.49 38.31
C PRO A 357 29.65 -39.18 38.77
N PHE A 358 29.52 -40.40 39.31
CA PHE A 358 30.63 -41.25 39.80
C PHE A 358 31.42 -40.67 40.99
N LYS A 359 30.86 -39.72 41.74
CA LYS A 359 31.47 -39.22 42.98
C LYS A 359 31.52 -40.32 44.04
N GLY A 360 32.73 -40.75 44.42
CA GLY A 360 32.96 -41.77 45.45
C GLY A 360 33.20 -43.20 44.95
N CYS A 361 33.28 -43.41 43.63
CA CYS A 361 33.58 -44.73 43.04
C CYS A 361 34.98 -44.74 42.40
N PRO A 362 35.67 -45.90 42.33
CA PRO A 362 36.87 -46.06 41.52
C PRO A 362 36.57 -45.74 40.05
N LEU A 363 37.30 -44.80 39.45
CA LEU A 363 37.02 -44.31 38.10
C LEU A 363 37.75 -45.14 37.05
N THR A 364 37.01 -45.81 36.16
CA THR A 364 37.54 -46.39 34.92
C THR A 364 37.84 -45.30 33.89
N GLU A 365 38.63 -45.59 32.85
CA GLU A 365 38.96 -44.60 31.82
C GLU A 365 37.73 -44.04 31.10
N GLY A 366 36.73 -44.89 30.83
CA GLY A 366 35.45 -44.42 30.28
C GLY A 366 34.73 -43.42 31.19
N MET A 367 34.75 -43.65 32.52
CA MET A 367 34.15 -42.72 33.49
C MET A 367 34.89 -41.38 33.57
N LYS A 368 36.23 -41.38 33.39
CA LYS A 368 37.03 -40.15 33.34
C LYS A 368 36.72 -39.31 32.10
N VAL A 369 36.45 -39.94 30.96
CA VAL A 369 36.06 -39.26 29.71
C VAL A 369 34.70 -38.55 29.89
N VAL A 370 33.71 -39.27 30.44
CA VAL A 370 32.38 -38.69 30.72
C VAL A 370 32.48 -37.50 31.67
N LYS A 371 33.35 -37.60 32.69
CA LYS A 371 33.55 -36.52 33.67
C LYS A 371 34.21 -35.27 33.04
N ARG A 372 35.18 -35.46 32.14
CA ARG A 372 35.80 -34.36 31.38
C ARG A 372 34.79 -33.66 30.46
N PHE A 373 33.93 -34.44 29.78
CA PHE A 373 32.84 -33.91 28.98
C PHE A 373 31.88 -33.03 29.79
N ILE A 374 31.47 -33.47 30.97
CA ILE A 374 30.56 -32.71 31.85
C ILE A 374 31.22 -31.42 32.38
N ASN A 375 32.53 -31.42 32.57
CA ASN A 375 33.29 -30.26 33.02
C ASN A 375 33.65 -29.27 31.90
N GLY A 376 33.33 -29.58 30.63
CA GLY A 376 33.61 -28.71 29.49
C GLY A 376 35.06 -28.75 29.00
N ASP A 377 35.84 -29.77 29.39
CA ASP A 377 37.22 -29.94 28.93
C ASP A 377 37.23 -30.55 27.52
N THR A 378 37.76 -29.82 26.54
CA THR A 378 37.92 -30.26 25.15
C THR A 378 38.86 -31.47 25.07
N ILE A 379 38.38 -32.60 24.56
CA ILE A 379 39.22 -33.77 24.29
C ILE A 379 40.03 -33.49 23.02
N ILE A 380 41.24 -32.95 23.18
CA ILE A 380 42.22 -32.90 22.10
C ILE A 380 42.84 -34.30 22.03
N GLY A 381 42.38 -35.12 21.09
CA GLY A 381 43.03 -36.38 20.76
C GLY A 381 44.32 -36.11 20.00
N SER A 382 45.46 -36.46 20.59
CA SER A 382 46.71 -36.63 19.84
C SER A 382 46.86 -38.10 19.43
N MET A 383 46.45 -38.39 18.19
CA MET A 383 46.92 -39.40 17.22
C MET A 383 45.78 -39.79 16.27
#